data_AF-A0A318QJ24-F1
#
_entry.id   AF-A0A318QJ24-F1
#
_cell.length_a   1.000
_cell.length_b   1.000
_cell.length_c   1.000
_cell.angle_alpha   90.00
_cell.angle_beta   90.00
_cell.angle_gamma   90.00
#
_symmetry.space_group_name_H-M   'P 1'
#
loop_
_entity.id
_entity.type
_entity.pdbx_description
1 polymer ?
#
loop_
_entity_poly.entity_id
_entity_poly.type
_entity_poly.pdbx_seq_one_letter_code
_entity_poly.pdbx_strand_id
1 'polypeptide(L)' 'MTRVALYAHHSSDNQSAASIEDQLRLCDEMAVREGWPVVQTYRC' A
#
# COMPACT_ATOMS: atom_id res chain seq x y z
N MET A 1 9.68 16.05 8.13
CA MET A 1 8.71 15.60 7.11
C MET A 1 8.92 14.11 6.88
N THR A 2 7.95 13.29 7.27
CA THR A 2 8.02 11.82 7.09
C THR A 2 7.54 11.50 5.69
N ARG A 3 8.41 10.91 4.86
CA ARG A 3 8.09 10.44 3.52
C ARG A 3 7.92 8.92 3.59
N VAL A 4 6.88 8.39 2.97
CA VAL A 4 6.56 6.96 3.06
C VAL A 4 6.49 6.32 1.68
N ALA A 5 6.80 5.02 1.61
CA ALA A 5 6.62 4.20 0.44
C ALA A 5 5.64 3.06 0.77
N LEU A 6 4.78 2.73 -0.18
CA LEU A 6 3.80 1.65 -0.07
C LEU A 6 4.39 0.38 -0.70
N TYR A 7 4.29 -0.75 -0.01
CA TYR A 7 4.69 -2.06 -0.54
C TYR A 7 3.59 -3.07 -0.28
N ALA A 8 3.12 -3.72 -1.34
CA ALA A 8 2.17 -4.82 -1.26
C ALA A 8 2.72 -6.04 -1.99
N HIS A 9 2.49 -7.22 -1.42
CA HIS A 9 2.99 -8.48 -1.94
C HIS A 9 1.92 -9.56 -1.91
N HIS A 10 1.84 -10.32 -2.99
CA HIS A 10 0.97 -11.48 -3.12
C HIS A 10 1.55 -12.71 -2.42
N SER A 11 0.97 -13.14 -1.30
CA SER A 11 1.58 -14.18 -0.46
C SER A 11 1.18 -15.63 -0.78
N SER A 12 0.34 -15.92 -1.78
CA SER A 12 0.01 -17.30 -2.26
C SER A 12 -1.00 -17.27 -3.42
N ASP A 13 -0.87 -18.20 -4.38
CA ASP A 13 -1.71 -18.44 -5.58
C ASP A 13 -3.24 -18.39 -5.41
N ASN A 14 -3.75 -18.38 -4.18
CA ASN A 14 -5.18 -18.42 -3.84
C ASN A 14 -5.77 -17.08 -3.34
N GLN A 15 -5.00 -15.98 -3.33
CA GLN A 15 -5.46 -14.66 -2.86
C GLN A 15 -5.53 -13.69 -4.04
N SER A 16 -6.70 -13.44 -4.61
CA SER A 16 -6.90 -12.60 -5.80
C SER A 16 -6.15 -11.25 -5.77
N ALA A 17 -5.81 -10.69 -6.94
CA ALA A 17 -5.22 -9.34 -7.09
C ALA A 17 -5.97 -8.23 -6.33
N ALA A 18 -7.26 -8.44 -6.03
CA ALA A 18 -8.06 -7.63 -5.13
C ALA A 18 -7.41 -7.40 -3.74
N SER A 19 -6.66 -8.37 -3.21
CA SER A 19 -5.99 -8.25 -1.91
C SER A 19 -4.87 -7.20 -1.91
N ILE A 20 -4.17 -6.99 -3.04
CA ILE A 20 -3.11 -5.98 -3.15
C ILE A 20 -3.71 -4.58 -3.19
N GLU A 21 -4.78 -4.36 -3.96
CA GLU A 21 -5.44 -3.05 -4.02
C GLU A 21 -6.01 -2.64 -2.67
N ASP A 22 -6.62 -3.57 -1.94
CA ASP A 22 -7.11 -3.29 -0.59
C ASP A 22 -5.99 -2.99 0.41
N GLN A 23 -4.87 -3.72 0.35
CA GLN A 23 -3.69 -3.43 1.17
C GLN A 23 -3.13 -2.02 0.88
N LEU A 24 -3.00 -1.68 -0.40
CA LEU A 24 -2.50 -0.37 -0.81
C LEU A 24 -3.46 0.75 -0.39
N ARG A 25 -4.77 0.54 -0.55
CA ARG A 25 -5.81 1.50 -0.14
C ARG A 25 -5.76 1.78 1.35
N LEU A 26 -5.65 0.76 2.19
CA LEU A 26 -5.55 0.94 3.65
C LEU A 26 -4.32 1.75 4.05
N CYS A 27 -3.18 1.45 3.44
CA CYS A 27 -1.95 2.19 3.72
C CYS A 27 -1.98 3.62 3.17
N ASP A 28 -2.66 3.87 2.05
CA ASP A 28 -2.86 5.21 1.49
C ASP A 28 -3.81 6.06 2.36
N GLU A 29 -4.93 5.50 2.81
CA GLU A 29 -5.86 6.16 3.75
C GLU A 29 -5.14 6.59 5.04
N MET A 30 -4.25 5.75 5.56
CA MET A 30 -3.42 6.08 6.71
C MET A 30 -2.42 7.20 6.39
N ALA A 31 -1.74 7.14 5.24
CA ALA A 31 -0.80 8.17 4.84
C ALA A 31 -1.49 9.54 4.67
N VAL A 32 -2.68 9.57 4.10
CA VAL A 32 -3.51 10.78 3.98
C VAL A 32 -3.90 11.32 5.36
N ARG A 33 -4.34 10.44 6.27
CA ARG A 33 -4.74 10.83 7.63
C ARG A 33 -3.58 11.43 8.44
N GLU A 34 -2.39 10.89 8.27
CA GLU A 34 -1.17 11.35 8.95
C GLU A 34 -0.44 12.49 8.22
N GLY A 35 -0.91 12.88 7.03
CA GLY A 35 -0.29 13.89 6.19
C GLY A 35 1.09 13.48 5.65
N TRP A 36 1.33 12.17 5.50
CA TRP A 36 2.57 11.64 4.99
C TRP A 36 2.56 11.59 3.46
N PRO A 37 3.44 12.33 2.76
CA PRO A 37 3.57 12.21 1.32
C PRO A 37 4.08 10.81 0.95
N VAL A 38 3.25 10.08 0.19
CA VAL A 38 3.61 8.83 -0.47
C VAL A 38 4.52 9.13 -1.66
N VAL A 39 5.72 8.57 -1.65
CA VAL A 39 6.74 8.84 -2.68
C VAL A 39 6.78 7.79 -3.77
N GLN A 40 6.36 6.57 -3.45
CA GLN A 40 6.43 5.45 -4.36
C GLN A 40 5.57 4.29 -3.86
N THR A 41 5.03 3.53 -4.81
CA THR A 41 4.25 2.33 -4.54
C THR A 41 4.87 1.16 -5.29
N TYR A 42 5.15 0.09 -4.57
CA TYR A 42 5.73 -1.15 -5.05
C TYR A 42 4.72 -2.29 -4.90
N ARG A 43 4.65 -3.14 -5.92
CA ARG A 43 3.81 -4.33 -5.95
C ARG A 43 4.64 -5.51 -6.43
N CYS A 44 4.61 -6.62 -5.70
CA CYS A 44 5.40 -7.81 -5.97
C CYS A 44 4.52 -9.07 -6.00
#